data_AF-A0A1J5UL46-F1
#
_entry.id   AF-A0A1J5UL46-F1
#
_cell.length_a   1.000
_cell.length_b   1.000
_cell.length_c   1.000
_cell.angle_alpha   90.00
_cell.angle_beta   90.00
_cell.angle_gamma   90.00
#
_symmetry.space_group_name_H-M   'P 1'
#
loop_
_entity.id
_entity.type
_entity.pdbx_description
1 polymer ?
#
loop_
_entity_poly.entity_id
_entity_poly.type
_entity_poly.pdbx_seq_one_letter_code
_entity_poly.pdbx_strand_id
1 'polypeptide(L)' 'MVKKSHHVVKNPSGGWSVKKGGASRASATFKTQKDAISSAKTIVKNQGTRLVVHGDDGRIKKR' A
#
# COMPACT_ATOMS: atom_id res chain seq x y z
N MET A 1 8.49 14.98 11.58
CA MET A 1 7.25 14.77 10.79
C MET A 1 7.28 13.37 10.19
N VAL A 2 6.34 12.49 10.55
CA VAL A 2 6.23 11.16 9.92
C VAL A 2 5.92 11.38 8.43
N LYS A 3 6.83 10.95 7.54
CA LYS A 3 6.61 11.02 6.10
C LYS A 3 5.31 10.28 5.80
N LYS A 4 4.26 11.00 5.40
CA LYS A 4 2.98 10.40 5.03
C LYS A 4 3.23 9.52 3.81
N SER A 5 3.24 8.20 4.01
CA SER A 5 3.39 7.20 2.95
C SER A 5 2.18 6.26 2.95
N HIS A 6 1.88 5.69 1.78
CA HIS A 6 0.95 4.58 1.64
C HIS A 6 1.71 3.35 1.19
N HIS A 7 1.44 2.24 1.85
CA HIS A 7 2.08 0.96 1.68
C HIS A 7 1.08 -0.02 1.09
N VAL A 8 1.45 -0.62 -0.03
CA VAL A 8 0.74 -1.77 -0.60
C VAL A 8 1.45 -3.02 -0.11
N VAL A 9 0.83 -3.75 0.81
CA VAL A 9 1.40 -4.94 1.46
C VAL A 9 0.56 -6.17 1.18
N LYS A 10 1.19 -7.34 1.05
CA LYS A 10 0.47 -8.60 0.96
C LYS A 10 -0.24 -8.87 2.29
N ASN A 11 -1.50 -9.29 2.22
CA ASN A 11 -2.28 -9.64 3.39
C ASN A 11 -2.03 -11.12 3.74
N PRO A 12 -1.73 -11.47 5.02
CA PRO A 12 -1.61 -12.86 5.46
C PRO A 12 -2.86 -13.70 5.16
N SER A 13 -4.04 -13.09 5.22
CA SER A 13 -5.32 -13.74 4.91
C SER A 13 -5.57 -13.96 3.42
N GLY A 14 -4.63 -13.55 2.56
CA GLY A 14 -4.76 -13.54 1.11
C GLY A 14 -5.07 -12.14 0.55
N GLY A 15 -4.55 -11.87 -0.66
CA GLY A 15 -4.70 -10.59 -1.34
C GLY A 15 -3.73 -9.50 -0.88
N TRP A 16 -4.13 -8.25 -1.06
CA TRP A 16 -3.29 -7.06 -0.95
C TRP A 16 -4.01 -5.94 -0.20
N SER A 17 -3.32 -5.32 0.75
CA SER A 17 -3.84 -4.23 1.57
C SER A 17 -3.12 -2.94 1.29
N VAL A 18 -3.88 -1.84 1.21
CA VAL A 18 -3.35 -0.48 1.20
C VAL A 18 -3.39 0.04 2.62
N LYS A 19 -2.23 0.35 3.22
CA LYS A 19 -2.09 0.87 4.58
C LYS A 19 -1.40 2.22 4.55
N LYS A 20 -1.88 3.17 5.34
CA LYS A 20 -1.14 4.42 5.59
C LYS A 20 0.00 4.15 6.59
N GLY A 21 1.15 4.78 6.40
CA GLY A 21 2.29 4.69 7.31
C GLY A 21 1.89 5.12 8.72
N GLY A 22 2.07 4.23 9.69
CA GLY A 22 1.65 4.43 11.09
C GLY A 22 0.19 4.10 11.39
N ALA A 23 -0.60 3.65 10.41
CA ALA A 23 -1.98 3.19 10.66
C ALA A 23 -2.00 1.72 11.06
N SER A 24 -2.82 1.39 12.07
CA SER A 24 -3.09 0.01 12.49
C SER A 24 -4.01 -0.74 11.52
N ARG A 25 -4.86 0.00 10.78
CA ARG A 25 -5.84 -0.55 9.84
C ARG A 25 -5.47 -0.32 8.39
N ALA A 26 -5.85 -1.25 7.53
CA ALA A 26 -5.84 -1.06 6.09
C ALA A 26 -6.95 -0.10 5.68
N SER A 27 -6.64 0.81 4.76
CA SER A 27 -7.61 1.69 4.12
C SER A 27 -8.49 0.92 3.13
N ALA A 28 -7.92 -0.09 2.47
CA ALA A 28 -8.64 -0.97 1.56
C ALA A 28 -7.89 -2.30 1.38
N THR A 29 -8.64 -3.35 1.07
CA THR A 29 -8.12 -4.68 0.71
C THR A 29 -8.60 -5.08 -0.68
N PHE A 30 -7.73 -5.74 -1.43
CA PHE A 30 -7.93 -6.12 -2.81
C PHE A 30 -7.46 -7.56 -3.03
N LYS A 31 -8.00 -8.23 -4.05
CA LYS A 31 -7.57 -9.59 -4.40
C LYS A 31 -6.19 -9.59 -5.06
N THR A 32 -5.92 -8.62 -5.94
CA THR A 32 -4.67 -8.56 -6.71
C THR A 32 -3.79 -7.37 -6.30
N GLN A 33 -2.48 -7.51 -6.53
CA GLN A 33 -1.52 -6.43 -6.30
C GLN A 33 -1.80 -5.24 -7.20
N LYS A 34 -2.21 -5.52 -8.45
CA LYS A 34 -2.47 -4.52 -9.48
C LYS A 34 -3.61 -3.58 -9.05
N ASP A 35 -4.69 -4.13 -8.51
CA ASP A 35 -5.83 -3.35 -8.03
C ASP A 35 -5.44 -2.49 -6.82
N ALA A 36 -4.68 -3.07 -5.89
CA ALA A 36 -4.18 -2.34 -4.72
C ALA A 36 -3.24 -1.19 -5.13
N ILE A 37 -2.35 -1.41 -6.09
CA ILE A 37 -1.46 -0.36 -6.65
C ILE A 37 -2.29 0.74 -7.32
N SER A 38 -3.31 0.37 -8.12
CA SER A 38 -4.16 1.32 -8.81
C SER A 38 -4.89 2.25 -7.81
N SER A 39 -5.52 1.66 -6.80
CA SER A 39 -6.20 2.42 -5.74
C SER A 39 -5.20 3.28 -4.94
N ALA A 40 -4.06 2.70 -4.56
CA ALA A 40 -3.04 3.43 -3.82
C ALA A 40 -2.46 4.60 -4.61
N LYS A 41 -2.29 4.48 -5.94
CA LYS A 41 -1.87 5.59 -6.82
C LYS A 41 -2.84 6.78 -6.73
N THR A 42 -4.14 6.53 -6.78
CA THR A 42 -5.16 7.58 -6.64
C THR A 42 -5.09 8.23 -5.26
N ILE A 43 -4.96 7.43 -4.20
CA ILE A 43 -4.85 7.94 -2.82
C ILE A 43 -3.60 8.82 -2.66
N VAL A 44 -2.45 8.36 -3.14
CA VAL A 44 -1.21 9.11 -2.99
C VAL A 44 -1.20 10.39 -3.81
N LYS A 45 -1.82 10.39 -5.00
CA LYS A 45 -2.01 11.57 -5.84
C LYS A 45 -2.89 12.60 -5.15
N ASN A 46 -4.02 12.17 -4.57
CA ASN A 46 -4.95 13.05 -3.89
C ASN A 46 -4.38 13.60 -2.57
N GLN A 47 -3.59 12.81 -1.84
CA GLN A 47 -3.04 13.21 -0.54
C GLN A 47 -1.62 13.82 -0.61
N GLY A 48 -0.98 13.83 -1.78
CA GLY A 48 0.40 14.27 -1.95
C GLY A 48 1.40 13.42 -1.14
N THR A 49 1.16 12.11 -1.05
CA THR A 49 1.95 11.18 -0.22
C THR A 49 2.83 10.27 -1.08
N ARG A 50 3.75 9.53 -0.44
CA ARG A 50 4.62 8.59 -1.18
C ARG A 50 4.01 7.20 -1.23
N LEU A 51 4.00 6.56 -2.40
CA LEU A 51 3.63 5.16 -2.56
C LEU A 51 4.83 4.24 -2.34
N VAL A 52 4.63 3.21 -1.53
CA VAL A 52 5.58 2.11 -1.29
C VAL A 52 4.86 0.82 -1.63
N VAL A 53 5.41 0.04 -2.57
CA VAL A 53 4.84 -1.24 -2.98
C VAL A 53 5.74 -2.35 -2.49
N HIS A 54 5.19 -3.26 -1.69
CA HIS A 54 5.89 -4.44 -1.24
C HIS A 54 5.69 -5.58 -2.25
N GLY A 55 6.70 -6.43 -2.37
CA GLY A 55 6.63 -7.71 -3.05
C GLY A 55 5.83 -8.72 -2.24
N ASP A 56 5.63 -9.87 -2.86
CA ASP A 56 5.01 -11.06 -2.30
C ASP A 56 5.79 -11.68 -1.13
N ASP A 57 7.09 -11.38 -1.04
CA ASP A 57 7.98 -11.67 0.08
C ASP A 57 7.91 -10.61 1.20
N GLY A 58 7.05 -9.61 1.07
CA GLY A 58 6.90 -8.50 2.00
C GLY A 58 8.02 -7.45 1.94
N ARG A 59 9.06 -7.66 1.12
CA ARG A 59 10.13 -6.68 0.94
C ARG A 59 9.66 -5.54 0.04
N ILE A 60 10.18 -4.34 0.24
CA ILE A 60 9.87 -3.23 -0.67
C ILE A 60 10.49 -3.58 -2.02
N LYS A 61 9.67 -3.64 -3.07
CA LYS A 61 10.17 -3.86 -4.42
C LYS A 61 11.00 -2.62 -4.78
N LYS A 62 12.32 -2.73 -4.68
CA LYS A 62 13.23 -1.66 -5.06
C LYS A 62 13.08 -1.49 -6.58
N ARG A 63 12.80 -0.27 -7.00
CA ARG A 63 12.74 0.10 -8.41
C ARG A 63 14.08 -0.15 -9.08
#